data_AF-A0A971KDK6-F1
#
_entry.id   AF-A0A971KDK6-F1
#
_cell.length_a   1.000
_cell.length_b   1.000
_cell.length_c   1.000
_cell.angle_alpha   90.00
_cell.angle_beta   90.00
_cell.angle_gamma   90.00
#
_symmetry.space_group_name_H-M   'P 1'
#
loop_
_entity.id
_entity.type
_entity.pdbx_description
1 polymer ?
#
loop_
_entity_poly.entity_id
_entity_poly.type
_entity_poly.pdbx_seq_one_letter_code
_entity_poly.pdbx_strand_id
1 'polypeptide(L)'
;MNRWIRLLIVIGIIVLTITIFLLYVEPKFMDIEDRKGVLEVANQEEYIVFIEDKGKGDKVLKIYNRETNIEEEIEGITGNLHDIKWSKDGKYFIVTEGTSIVGTTYIISMENREDIVSIKTVGEVIWAPDSRKLLIGVENNQKRAIDGELDGTIDLALYHIGGKVVEPLIEADQYTDYFPKYWDESGKIGYVKIVNGKTEKLSFKYEPSREEELMEIVFLEEGDISRAVTLLSEVDYDRLEKLYGEGSVIRVLYWLSDQEIVNREDILILIDLMDDFLGEEYFVFIETIGNTYIRDKIQFIKALSHRPEKIEYVAYALNDIHIYDKEGQSMFEDLDMIVNSDELTEKEKRAGIDLINYYAACGT
;
A
#
# COMPACT_ATOMS: atom_id res chain seq x y z
N MET A 1 -27.80 52.66 -40.60
CA MET A 1 -27.51 51.36 -39.96
C MET A 1 -28.81 50.59 -39.82
N ASN A 2 -28.96 49.46 -40.52
CA ASN A 2 -30.21 48.70 -40.59
C ASN A 2 -30.65 48.24 -39.19
N ARG A 3 -31.96 48.31 -38.90
CA ARG A 3 -32.55 47.90 -37.61
C ARG A 3 -32.11 46.50 -37.16
N TRP A 4 -31.90 45.60 -38.12
CA TRP A 4 -31.41 44.23 -37.89
C TRP A 4 -29.98 44.16 -37.34
N ILE A 5 -29.10 45.09 -37.73
CA ILE A 5 -27.71 45.13 -37.22
C ILE A 5 -27.68 45.56 -35.75
N ARG A 6 -28.57 46.49 -35.34
CA ARG A 6 -28.71 46.87 -33.92
C ARG A 6 -29.24 45.70 -33.08
N LEU A 7 -30.14 44.90 -33.62
CA LEU A 7 -30.70 43.75 -32.93
C LEU A 7 -29.64 42.67 -32.68
N LEU A 8 -28.79 42.40 -33.68
CA LEU A 8 -27.70 41.43 -33.56
C LEU A 8 -26.62 41.88 -32.57
N ILE A 9 -26.30 43.18 -32.51
CA ILE A 9 -25.35 43.71 -31.52
C ILE A 9 -25.91 43.57 -30.10
N VAL A 10 -27.20 43.86 -29.89
CA VAL A 10 -27.84 43.71 -28.57
C VAL A 10 -27.86 42.25 -28.13
N ILE A 11 -28.20 41.31 -29.02
CA ILE A 11 -28.17 39.88 -28.72
C ILE A 11 -26.74 39.42 -28.42
N GLY A 12 -25.75 39.86 -29.21
CA GLY A 12 -24.35 39.54 -28.99
C GLY A 12 -23.83 40.03 -27.63
N ILE A 13 -24.22 41.24 -27.20
CA ILE A 13 -23.88 41.76 -25.88
C ILE A 13 -24.56 40.94 -24.77
N ILE A 14 -25.84 40.59 -24.93
CA ILE A 14 -26.58 39.77 -23.94
C ILE A 14 -25.91 38.40 -23.78
N VAL A 15 -25.61 37.72 -24.89
CA VAL A 15 -24.94 36.43 -24.87
C VAL A 15 -23.57 36.57 -24.21
N LEU A 16 -22.76 37.56 -24.60
CA LEU A 16 -21.44 37.79 -24.00
C LEU A 16 -21.53 38.05 -22.49
N THR A 17 -22.51 38.85 -22.05
CA THR A 17 -22.74 39.09 -20.62
C THR A 17 -23.21 37.85 -19.87
N ILE A 18 -24.02 36.99 -20.48
CA ILE A 18 -24.45 35.73 -19.87
C ILE A 18 -23.26 34.77 -19.79
N THR A 19 -22.43 34.68 -20.82
CA THR A 19 -21.23 33.84 -20.81
C THR A 19 -20.21 34.34 -19.80
N ILE A 20 -19.98 35.65 -19.73
CA ILE A 20 -19.11 36.26 -18.71
C ILE A 20 -19.70 36.04 -17.32
N PHE A 21 -21.01 36.20 -17.13
CA PHE A 21 -21.67 35.94 -15.85
C PHE A 21 -21.58 34.47 -15.45
N LEU A 22 -21.77 33.53 -16.37
CA LEU A 22 -21.58 32.09 -16.11
C LEU A 22 -20.11 31.73 -15.83
N LEU A 23 -19.15 32.49 -16.37
CA LEU A 23 -17.72 32.33 -16.07
C LEU A 23 -17.27 33.06 -14.78
N TYR A 24 -18.03 34.04 -14.28
CA TYR A 24 -17.70 34.87 -13.10
C TYR A 24 -18.57 34.60 -11.88
N VAL A 25 -19.67 33.84 -12.00
CA VAL A 25 -20.34 33.28 -10.84
C VAL A 25 -19.43 32.19 -10.33
N GLU A 26 -18.53 32.56 -9.42
CA GLU A 26 -17.85 31.59 -8.56
C GLU A 26 -18.93 30.65 -8.01
N PRO A 27 -18.76 29.33 -8.11
CA PRO A 27 -19.66 28.41 -7.41
C PRO A 27 -19.67 28.88 -5.96
N LYS A 28 -20.87 29.20 -5.44
CA LYS A 28 -21.02 29.50 -4.01
C LYS A 28 -20.54 28.25 -3.30
N PHE A 29 -19.30 28.28 -2.80
CA PHE A 29 -18.78 27.25 -1.93
C PHE A 29 -19.78 27.14 -0.78
N MET A 30 -20.46 26.00 -0.73
CA MET A 30 -21.46 25.75 0.28
C MET A 30 -20.70 25.40 1.54
N ASP A 31 -20.73 26.31 2.52
CA ASP A 31 -20.12 26.06 3.82
C ASP A 31 -20.90 24.92 4.51
N ILE A 32 -20.32 23.72 4.54
CA ILE A 32 -20.95 22.53 5.11
C ILE A 32 -20.98 22.62 6.63
N GLU A 33 -19.97 23.23 7.24
CA GLU A 33 -19.82 23.33 8.70
C GLU A 33 -20.97 24.14 9.32
N ASP A 34 -21.45 25.16 8.60
CA ASP A 34 -22.55 26.02 9.06
C ASP A 34 -23.96 25.43 8.81
N ARG A 35 -24.06 24.27 8.15
CA ARG A 35 -25.36 23.67 7.84
C ARG A 35 -26.02 23.15 9.11
N LYS A 36 -27.30 23.48 9.27
CA LYS A 36 -28.11 22.95 10.37
C LYS A 36 -28.18 21.43 10.31
N GLY A 37 -27.77 20.77 11.39
CA GLY A 37 -27.80 19.31 11.52
C GLY A 37 -26.44 18.66 11.27
N VAL A 38 -25.46 19.39 10.72
CA VAL A 38 -24.09 18.90 10.63
C VAL A 38 -23.46 18.91 12.02
N LEU A 39 -22.92 17.77 12.43
CA LEU A 39 -22.35 17.54 13.76
C LEU A 39 -20.83 17.60 13.75
N GLU A 40 -20.23 17.11 12.66
CA GLU A 40 -18.79 16.96 12.52
C GLU A 40 -18.42 16.99 11.04
N VAL A 41 -17.26 17.58 10.73
CA VAL A 41 -16.74 17.74 9.37
C VAL A 41 -15.26 17.43 9.36
N ALA A 42 -14.81 16.68 8.36
CA ALA A 42 -13.40 16.44 8.08
C ALA A 42 -13.12 16.69 6.60
N ASN A 43 -12.15 17.55 6.33
CA ASN A 43 -11.78 17.99 4.99
C ASN A 43 -10.49 17.30 4.54
N GLN A 44 -10.44 16.81 3.30
CA GLN A 44 -9.24 16.31 2.64
C GLN A 44 -9.30 16.68 1.16
N GLU A 45 -8.37 17.55 0.74
CA GLU A 45 -8.29 18.05 -0.65
C GLU A 45 -9.66 18.56 -1.17
N GLU A 46 -10.22 17.95 -2.21
CA GLU A 46 -11.52 18.28 -2.78
C GLU A 46 -12.72 17.63 -2.06
N TYR A 47 -12.49 16.73 -1.10
CA TYR A 47 -13.56 16.02 -0.40
C TYR A 47 -13.83 16.60 0.99
N ILE A 48 -15.12 16.63 1.33
CA ILE A 48 -15.62 16.93 2.66
C ILE A 48 -16.43 15.73 3.12
N VAL A 49 -16.00 15.07 4.18
CA VAL A 49 -16.80 14.04 4.86
C VAL A 49 -17.42 14.66 6.10
N PHE A 50 -18.70 14.39 6.34
CA PHE A 50 -19.41 14.98 7.46
C PHE A 50 -20.51 14.07 8.00
N ILE A 51 -20.82 14.25 9.28
CA ILE A 51 -21.94 13.58 9.94
C ILE A 51 -23.10 14.55 10.02
N GLU A 52 -24.27 14.13 9.57
CA GLU A 52 -25.51 14.91 9.62
C GLU A 52 -26.58 14.21 10.46
N ASP A 53 -27.19 14.92 11.40
CA ASP A 53 -28.37 14.50 12.17
C ASP A 53 -29.64 14.78 11.37
N LYS A 54 -30.31 13.70 10.91
CA LYS A 54 -31.60 13.75 10.22
C LYS A 54 -32.80 13.89 11.18
N GLY A 55 -32.55 13.94 12.48
CA GLY A 55 -33.54 13.98 13.54
C GLY A 55 -33.91 12.59 14.06
N LYS A 56 -34.52 12.55 15.26
CA LYS A 56 -34.89 11.31 15.99
C LYS A 56 -33.72 10.39 16.38
N GLY A 57 -32.48 10.89 16.32
CA GLY A 57 -31.28 10.11 16.64
C GLY A 57 -30.65 9.43 15.43
N ASP A 58 -31.19 9.64 14.23
CA ASP A 58 -30.63 9.11 12.99
C ASP A 58 -29.50 10.03 12.52
N LYS A 59 -28.25 9.61 12.74
CA LYS A 59 -27.08 10.23 12.14
C LYS A 59 -26.68 9.47 10.89
N VAL A 60 -26.30 10.22 9.86
CA VAL A 60 -25.80 9.66 8.61
C VAL A 60 -24.43 10.21 8.29
N LEU A 61 -23.64 9.41 7.58
CA LEU A 61 -22.34 9.80 7.07
C LEU A 61 -22.52 10.24 5.61
N LYS A 62 -21.98 11.41 5.29
CA LYS A 62 -22.07 11.99 3.95
C LYS A 62 -20.71 12.43 3.47
N ILE A 63 -20.58 12.46 2.15
CA ILE A 63 -19.40 12.96 1.46
C ILE A 63 -19.83 13.97 0.39
N TYR A 64 -19.06 15.04 0.27
CA TYR A 64 -19.25 16.08 -0.72
C TYR A 64 -17.96 16.28 -1.51
N ASN A 65 -18.06 16.22 -2.83
CA ASN A 65 -16.96 16.53 -3.74
C ASN A 65 -17.08 18.00 -4.20
N ARG A 66 -16.07 18.81 -3.87
CA ARG A 66 -16.02 20.25 -4.15
C ARG A 66 -15.89 20.58 -5.64
N GLU A 67 -15.29 19.71 -6.44
CA GLU A 67 -15.10 19.93 -7.88
C GLU A 67 -16.40 19.70 -8.66
N THR A 68 -17.08 18.60 -8.35
CA THR A 68 -18.31 18.19 -9.03
C THR A 68 -19.57 18.78 -8.40
N ASN A 69 -19.46 19.28 -7.16
CA ASN A 69 -20.58 19.71 -6.31
C ASN A 69 -21.61 18.59 -6.07
N ILE A 70 -21.16 17.35 -6.02
CA ILE A 70 -21.99 16.17 -5.75
C ILE A 70 -21.90 15.84 -4.26
N GLU A 71 -23.06 15.62 -3.64
CA GLU A 71 -23.21 15.13 -2.27
C GLU A 71 -23.81 13.73 -2.31
N GLU A 72 -23.20 12.80 -1.58
CA GLU A 72 -23.60 11.41 -1.48
C GLU A 72 -23.68 10.99 0.00
N GLU A 73 -24.64 10.13 0.29
CA GLU A 73 -24.73 9.45 1.58
C GLU A 73 -23.99 8.12 1.50
N ILE A 74 -23.20 7.82 2.53
CA ILE A 74 -22.46 6.56 2.60
C ILE A 74 -23.38 5.56 3.30
N GLU A 75 -23.97 4.68 2.48
CA GLU A 75 -24.90 3.65 2.96
C GLU A 75 -24.18 2.59 3.82
N GLY A 76 -24.95 1.86 4.62
CA GLY A 76 -24.41 0.78 5.47
C GLY A 76 -23.83 1.23 6.82
N ILE A 77 -23.67 2.54 7.05
CA ILE A 77 -23.18 3.10 8.32
C ILE A 77 -24.30 3.88 9.00
N THR A 78 -24.74 3.42 10.17
CA THR A 78 -25.81 4.05 10.96
C THR A 78 -25.46 4.03 12.45
N GLY A 79 -26.10 4.88 13.24
CA GLY A 79 -25.96 4.89 14.70
C GLY A 79 -25.28 6.15 15.24
N ASN A 80 -24.60 6.03 16.38
CA ASN A 80 -23.99 7.17 17.06
C ASN A 80 -22.59 7.47 16.51
N LEU A 81 -22.55 8.05 15.30
CA LEU A 81 -21.32 8.40 14.61
C LEU A 81 -20.60 9.60 15.23
N HIS A 82 -19.26 9.55 15.24
CA HIS A 82 -18.32 10.60 15.66
C HIS A 82 -16.87 10.25 15.23
N ASP A 83 -15.94 11.20 15.40
CA ASP A 83 -14.48 11.03 15.23
C ASP A 83 -14.06 10.62 13.81
N ILE A 84 -14.39 11.48 12.84
CA ILE A 84 -14.01 11.35 11.44
C ILE A 84 -12.52 11.70 11.31
N LYS A 85 -11.72 10.77 10.79
CA LYS A 85 -10.28 10.98 10.55
C LYS A 85 -9.83 10.47 9.20
N TRP A 86 -9.25 11.34 8.41
CA TRP A 86 -8.62 11.00 7.14
C TRP A 86 -7.27 10.31 7.33
N SER A 87 -6.97 9.35 6.46
CA SER A 87 -5.59 8.92 6.24
C SER A 87 -4.80 10.08 5.61
N LYS A 88 -3.49 10.12 5.84
CA LYS A 88 -2.64 11.22 5.38
C LYS A 88 -2.60 11.30 3.84
N ASP A 89 -2.66 10.15 3.17
CA ASP A 89 -2.70 10.03 1.71
C ASP A 89 -4.09 10.29 1.10
N GLY A 90 -5.12 10.54 1.92
CA GLY A 90 -6.49 10.80 1.49
C GLY A 90 -7.21 9.61 0.85
N LYS A 91 -6.60 8.43 0.76
CA LYS A 91 -7.21 7.25 0.15
C LYS A 91 -8.27 6.60 1.04
N TYR A 92 -8.22 6.87 2.33
CA TYR A 92 -9.14 6.32 3.32
C TYR A 92 -9.58 7.38 4.31
N PHE A 93 -10.71 7.14 4.96
CA PHE A 93 -11.03 7.78 6.22
C PHE A 93 -11.72 6.78 7.14
N ILE A 94 -11.73 7.10 8.42
CA ILE A 94 -12.45 6.35 9.44
C ILE A 94 -13.56 7.18 10.05
N VAL A 95 -14.57 6.50 10.59
CA VAL A 95 -15.58 7.07 11.48
C VAL A 95 -15.90 6.05 12.58
N THR A 96 -16.09 6.51 13.80
CA THR A 96 -16.40 5.64 14.95
C THR A 96 -17.89 5.73 15.29
N GLU A 97 -18.46 4.58 15.63
CA GLU A 97 -19.82 4.40 16.08
C GLU A 97 -19.83 3.83 17.49
N GLY A 98 -20.66 4.42 18.34
CA GLY A 98 -20.93 3.90 19.67
C GLY A 98 -20.99 4.98 20.75
N THR A 99 -21.37 4.54 21.95
CA THR A 99 -21.43 5.39 23.16
C THR A 99 -20.69 4.76 24.34
N SER A 100 -20.10 3.59 24.13
CA SER A 100 -19.31 2.82 25.11
C SER A 100 -17.82 3.10 24.89
N ILE A 101 -16.99 2.62 25.82
CA ILE A 101 -15.54 2.54 25.62
C ILE A 101 -15.16 1.60 24.46
N VAL A 102 -16.02 0.61 24.16
CA VAL A 102 -15.94 -0.21 22.95
C VAL A 102 -16.77 0.44 21.85
N GLY A 103 -16.10 0.80 20.76
CA GLY A 103 -16.71 1.34 19.56
C GLY A 103 -16.64 0.36 18.39
N THR A 104 -17.41 0.68 17.34
CA THR A 104 -17.21 0.14 16.00
C THR A 104 -16.54 1.22 15.16
N THR A 105 -15.32 0.98 14.69
CA THR A 105 -14.68 1.88 13.73
C THR A 105 -14.92 1.34 12.33
N TYR A 106 -15.52 2.18 11.48
CA TYR A 106 -15.65 1.93 10.06
C TYR A 106 -14.46 2.54 9.33
N ILE A 107 -13.94 1.82 8.35
CA ILE A 107 -12.84 2.22 7.46
C ILE A 107 -13.42 2.23 6.04
N ILE A 108 -13.32 3.37 5.38
CA ILE A 108 -13.95 3.60 4.08
C ILE A 108 -12.86 3.95 3.06
N SER A 109 -12.84 3.22 1.94
CA SER A 109 -11.98 3.51 0.80
C SER A 109 -12.59 4.59 -0.10
N MET A 110 -11.76 5.53 -0.54
CA MET A 110 -12.16 6.55 -1.51
C MET A 110 -12.22 6.04 -2.94
N GLU A 111 -11.47 4.97 -3.24
CA GLU A 111 -11.49 4.29 -4.54
C GLU A 111 -12.77 3.48 -4.73
N ASN A 112 -13.19 2.77 -3.68
CA ASN A 112 -14.44 2.02 -3.67
C ASN A 112 -15.20 2.26 -2.35
N ARG A 113 -16.16 3.18 -2.39
CA ARG A 113 -16.94 3.63 -1.23
C ARG A 113 -17.91 2.57 -0.69
N GLU A 114 -18.10 1.46 -1.42
CA GLU A 114 -18.88 0.31 -0.97
C GLU A 114 -18.05 -0.70 -0.16
N ASP A 115 -16.71 -0.67 -0.26
CA ASP A 115 -15.82 -1.52 0.55
C ASP A 115 -15.65 -0.90 1.95
N ILE A 116 -16.70 -1.04 2.75
CA ILE A 116 -16.74 -0.59 4.14
C ILE A 116 -16.30 -1.73 5.04
N VAL A 117 -15.17 -1.56 5.71
CA VAL A 117 -14.69 -2.51 6.72
C VAL A 117 -15.02 -1.98 8.10
N SER A 118 -15.60 -2.82 8.96
CA SER A 118 -15.88 -2.48 10.36
C SER A 118 -15.03 -3.31 11.31
N ILE A 119 -14.38 -2.65 12.26
CA ILE A 119 -13.60 -3.30 13.32
C ILE A 119 -14.07 -2.84 14.70
N LYS A 120 -13.99 -3.72 15.70
CA LYS A 120 -14.21 -3.36 17.10
C LYS A 120 -12.95 -2.77 17.68
N THR A 121 -13.05 -1.59 18.27
CA THR A 121 -11.92 -0.82 18.79
C THR A 121 -12.24 -0.30 20.17
N VAL A 122 -11.20 -0.08 20.96
CA VAL A 122 -11.30 0.46 22.32
C VAL A 122 -10.44 1.70 22.43
N GLY A 123 -11.06 2.82 22.82
CA GLY A 123 -10.39 4.11 22.94
C GLY A 123 -10.16 4.80 21.59
N GLU A 124 -9.01 5.47 21.45
CA GLU A 124 -8.69 6.25 20.25
C GLU A 124 -8.26 5.35 19.09
N VAL A 125 -8.59 5.74 17.86
CA VAL A 125 -8.05 5.13 16.64
C VAL A 125 -7.15 6.13 15.94
N ILE A 126 -5.95 5.69 15.58
CA ILE A 126 -4.87 6.58 15.14
C ILE A 126 -4.25 6.03 13.86
N TRP A 127 -4.28 6.82 12.79
CA TRP A 127 -3.59 6.48 11.56
C TRP A 127 -2.08 6.42 11.77
N ALA A 128 -1.45 5.38 11.21
CA ALA A 128 -0.01 5.37 11.01
C ALA A 128 0.39 6.47 10.01
N PRO A 129 1.60 7.04 10.13
CA PRO A 129 2.10 8.07 9.20
C PRO A 129 2.10 7.62 7.72
N ASP A 130 2.24 6.31 7.48
CA ASP A 130 2.24 5.69 6.15
C ASP A 130 0.85 5.47 5.54
N SER A 131 -0.23 5.80 6.27
CA SER A 131 -1.63 5.62 5.87
C SER A 131 -2.08 4.17 5.63
N ARG A 132 -1.26 3.17 5.98
CA ARG A 132 -1.53 1.74 5.70
C ARG A 132 -1.95 0.95 6.91
N LYS A 133 -1.89 1.57 8.08
CA LYS A 133 -2.20 0.92 9.36
C LYS A 133 -2.95 1.86 10.29
N LEU A 134 -3.63 1.27 11.25
CA LEU A 134 -4.20 1.94 12.41
C LEU A 134 -3.55 1.40 13.68
N LEU A 135 -3.18 2.29 14.60
CA LEU A 135 -2.90 1.94 15.98
C LEU A 135 -4.22 1.99 16.75
N ILE A 136 -4.57 0.87 17.38
CA ILE A 136 -5.86 0.64 18.04
C ILE A 136 -5.70 -0.04 19.39
N GLY A 137 -6.67 0.16 20.28
CA GLY A 137 -6.91 -0.74 21.41
C GLY A 137 -7.88 -1.84 20.98
N VAL A 138 -7.60 -3.10 21.35
CA VAL A 138 -8.47 -4.24 21.05
C VAL A 138 -8.73 -5.03 22.31
N GLU A 139 -10.00 -5.37 22.54
CA GLU A 139 -10.37 -6.24 23.64
C GLU A 139 -9.96 -7.69 23.33
N ASN A 140 -9.19 -8.29 24.24
CA ASN A 140 -8.78 -9.68 24.18
C ASN A 140 -9.67 -10.56 25.08
N ASN A 141 -9.55 -11.88 24.96
CA ASN A 141 -10.36 -12.83 25.74
C ASN A 141 -9.80 -13.11 27.14
N GLN A 142 -8.74 -12.40 27.57
CA GLN A 142 -8.14 -12.65 28.86
C GLN A 142 -9.03 -12.09 29.97
N LYS A 143 -9.46 -12.98 30.86
CA LYS A 143 -10.30 -12.59 31.99
C LYS A 143 -9.57 -11.59 32.88
N ARG A 144 -10.22 -10.44 33.12
CA ARG A 144 -9.76 -9.43 34.08
C ARG A 144 -9.75 -9.99 35.50
N ALA A 145 -8.77 -9.58 36.30
CA ALA A 145 -8.76 -9.87 37.73
C ALA A 145 -9.80 -9.06 38.52
N ILE A 146 -10.25 -7.92 37.96
CA ILE A 146 -11.29 -7.05 38.52
C ILE A 146 -12.40 -6.96 37.47
N ASP A 147 -13.62 -7.35 37.83
CA ASP A 147 -14.79 -7.25 36.95
C ASP A 147 -15.06 -5.78 36.58
N GLY A 148 -15.34 -5.52 35.30
CA GLY A 148 -15.59 -4.20 34.75
C GLY A 148 -16.65 -4.22 33.64
N GLU A 149 -16.76 -3.13 32.87
CA GLU A 149 -17.67 -3.05 31.71
C GLU A 149 -17.22 -3.90 30.52
N LEU A 150 -15.96 -4.35 30.52
CA LEU A 150 -15.32 -5.14 29.47
C LEU A 150 -15.23 -6.61 29.88
N ASP A 151 -15.42 -7.49 28.91
CA ASP A 151 -15.31 -8.95 29.04
C ASP A 151 -13.84 -9.40 29.18
N GLY A 152 -12.88 -8.61 28.67
CA GLY A 152 -11.46 -8.88 28.81
C GLY A 152 -10.55 -7.66 28.79
N THR A 153 -9.24 -7.89 28.70
CA THR A 153 -8.21 -6.83 28.81
C THR A 153 -7.91 -6.21 27.45
N ILE A 154 -7.28 -5.04 27.43
CA ILE A 154 -7.09 -4.28 26.18
C ILE A 154 -5.64 -4.37 25.72
N ASP A 155 -5.43 -5.01 24.58
CA ASP A 155 -4.17 -5.03 23.86
C ASP A 155 -3.96 -3.73 23.11
N LEU A 156 -2.71 -3.28 23.01
CA LEU A 156 -2.32 -2.32 22.00
C LEU A 156 -2.01 -3.09 20.73
N ALA A 157 -2.67 -2.76 19.62
CA ALA A 157 -2.56 -3.52 18.39
C ALA A 157 -2.45 -2.61 17.16
N LEU A 158 -1.97 -3.21 16.07
CA LEU A 158 -1.98 -2.64 14.74
C LEU A 158 -3.05 -3.32 13.90
N TYR A 159 -3.86 -2.53 13.21
CA TYR A 159 -4.71 -3.03 12.15
C TYR A 159 -4.12 -2.66 10.79
N HIS A 160 -3.83 -3.67 9.97
CA HIS A 160 -3.29 -3.50 8.63
C HIS A 160 -4.44 -3.39 7.63
N ILE A 161 -4.50 -2.27 6.90
CA ILE A 161 -5.61 -1.98 5.99
C ILE A 161 -5.66 -3.00 4.84
N GLY A 162 -4.51 -3.28 4.21
CA GLY A 162 -4.42 -4.15 3.03
C GLY A 162 -4.84 -5.59 3.31
N GLY A 163 -4.23 -6.20 4.33
CA GLY A 163 -4.53 -7.56 4.75
C GLY A 163 -5.78 -7.71 5.62
N LYS A 164 -6.42 -6.61 6.01
CA LYS A 164 -7.58 -6.56 6.92
C LYS A 164 -7.36 -7.37 8.21
N VAL A 165 -6.15 -7.29 8.77
CA VAL A 165 -5.71 -8.11 9.91
C VAL A 165 -5.29 -7.25 11.11
N VAL A 166 -5.54 -7.78 12.31
CA VAL A 166 -5.08 -7.20 13.57
C VAL A 166 -3.85 -7.98 14.06
N GLU A 167 -2.76 -7.28 14.39
CA GLU A 167 -1.59 -7.84 15.05
C GLU A 167 -1.35 -7.17 16.41
N PRO A 168 -1.24 -7.93 17.51
CA PRO A 168 -0.94 -7.35 18.81
C PRO A 168 0.48 -6.78 18.83
N LEU A 169 0.59 -5.54 19.29
CA LEU A 169 1.85 -4.84 19.48
C LEU A 169 2.34 -4.96 20.92
N ILE A 170 1.41 -4.88 21.88
CA ILE A 170 1.63 -5.17 23.29
C ILE A 170 0.40 -5.89 23.83
N GLU A 171 0.59 -7.15 24.23
CA GLU A 171 -0.46 -7.95 24.86
C GLU A 171 -0.65 -7.54 26.33
N ALA A 172 -1.90 -7.32 26.71
CA ALA A 172 -2.34 -7.10 28.06
C ALA A 172 -2.27 -8.38 28.91
N ASP A 173 -2.15 -8.20 30.23
CA ASP A 173 -2.37 -9.24 31.20
C ASP A 173 -3.62 -8.94 32.02
N GLN A 174 -4.06 -9.88 32.86
CA GLN A 174 -5.27 -9.77 33.69
C GLN A 174 -5.37 -8.49 34.58
N TYR A 175 -4.29 -7.72 34.75
CA TYR A 175 -4.24 -6.50 35.56
C TYR A 175 -3.97 -5.23 34.75
N THR A 176 -3.70 -5.35 33.46
CA THR A 176 -3.12 -4.30 32.64
C THR A 176 -3.95 -4.06 31.38
N ASP A 177 -4.25 -2.80 31.10
CA ASP A 177 -4.86 -2.38 29.83
C ASP A 177 -3.96 -1.38 29.11
N TYR A 178 -3.93 -1.42 27.78
CA TYR A 178 -3.18 -0.49 26.94
C TYR A 178 -4.09 0.30 26.00
N PHE A 179 -3.92 1.63 25.95
CA PHE A 179 -4.72 2.51 25.12
C PHE A 179 -3.83 3.38 24.23
N PRO A 180 -4.08 3.45 22.92
CA PRO A 180 -3.29 4.31 22.02
C PRO A 180 -3.52 5.80 22.31
N LYS A 181 -2.52 6.63 21.98
CA LYS A 181 -2.58 8.10 22.14
C LYS A 181 -2.01 8.90 20.98
N TYR A 182 -0.94 8.45 20.35
CA TYR A 182 -0.42 9.06 19.13
C TYR A 182 0.52 8.11 18.40
N TRP A 183 0.71 8.37 17.10
CA TRP A 183 1.77 7.84 16.28
C TRP A 183 2.31 9.00 15.44
N ASP A 184 3.54 9.42 15.68
CA ASP A 184 4.11 10.56 14.97
C ASP A 184 4.96 10.16 13.76
N GLU A 185 5.29 11.15 12.93
CA GLU A 185 6.12 11.01 11.72
C GLU A 185 7.52 10.44 12.00
N SER A 186 8.00 10.54 13.24
CA SER A 186 9.27 9.92 13.64
C SER A 186 9.10 8.45 13.98
N GLY A 187 7.93 7.85 13.77
CA GLY A 187 7.61 6.46 14.12
C GLY A 187 7.48 6.24 15.63
N LYS A 188 7.33 7.31 16.44
CA LYS A 188 7.16 7.16 17.88
C LYS A 188 5.68 6.94 18.19
N ILE A 189 5.41 5.84 18.88
CA ILE A 189 4.09 5.47 19.37
C ILE A 189 3.98 5.88 20.83
N GLY A 190 2.96 6.65 21.15
CA GLY A 190 2.56 6.97 22.53
C GLY A 190 1.30 6.23 22.93
N TYR A 191 1.29 5.72 24.16
CA TYR A 191 0.17 4.98 24.70
C TYR A 191 0.03 5.20 26.21
N VAL A 192 -1.12 4.81 26.74
CA VAL A 192 -1.41 4.78 28.16
C VAL A 192 -1.46 3.33 28.62
N LYS A 193 -0.74 3.03 29.69
CA LYS A 193 -0.82 1.77 30.43
C LYS A 193 -1.65 1.99 31.68
N ILE A 194 -2.68 1.18 31.90
CA ILE A 194 -3.49 1.20 33.12
C ILE A 194 -3.26 -0.09 33.88
N VAL A 195 -2.68 -0.01 35.09
CA VAL A 195 -2.46 -1.16 35.98
C VAL A 195 -3.27 -0.98 37.25
N ASN A 196 -4.25 -1.83 37.51
CA ASN A 196 -5.12 -1.74 38.69
C ASN A 196 -5.67 -0.31 38.93
N GLY A 197 -6.12 0.35 37.86
CA GLY A 197 -6.65 1.72 37.90
C GLY A 197 -5.62 2.84 38.00
N LYS A 198 -4.31 2.54 38.05
CA LYS A 198 -3.24 3.54 37.97
C LYS A 198 -2.80 3.73 36.52
N THR A 199 -2.77 4.98 36.10
CA THR A 199 -2.44 5.38 34.72
C THR A 199 -0.97 5.78 34.61
N GLU A 200 -0.27 5.22 33.62
CA GLU A 200 1.08 5.60 33.22
C GLU A 200 1.09 5.96 31.72
N LYS A 201 1.79 7.03 31.35
CA LYS A 201 1.97 7.44 29.95
C LYS A 201 3.34 6.96 29.48
N LEU A 202 3.36 6.17 28.42
CA LEU A 202 4.56 5.53 27.88
C LEU A 202 4.68 5.81 26.38
N SER A 203 5.88 5.60 25.85
CA SER A 203 6.14 5.68 24.41
C SER A 203 7.35 4.84 24.01
N PHE A 204 7.34 4.33 22.79
CA PHE A 204 8.50 3.65 22.18
C PHE A 204 8.59 4.03 20.70
N LYS A 205 9.76 3.74 20.10
CA LYS A 205 9.97 3.85 18.66
C LYS A 205 9.50 2.54 18.03
N TYR A 206 8.57 2.63 17.07
CA TYR A 206 8.13 1.50 16.28
C TYR A 206 9.22 1.10 15.29
N GLU A 207 9.50 -0.19 15.22
CA GLU A 207 10.44 -0.80 14.31
C GLU A 207 9.64 -1.67 13.33
N PRO A 208 9.60 -1.31 12.04
CA PRO A 208 8.95 -2.12 11.02
C PRO A 208 9.59 -3.51 10.90
N SER A 209 8.78 -4.49 10.53
CA SER A 209 9.24 -5.81 10.10
C SER A 209 9.90 -5.78 8.72
N ARG A 210 10.57 -6.87 8.33
CA ARG A 210 11.19 -6.99 7.01
C ARG A 210 10.18 -6.88 5.88
N GLU A 211 9.00 -7.47 6.07
CA GLU A 211 7.87 -7.36 5.14
C GLU A 211 7.48 -5.90 4.93
N GLU A 212 7.44 -5.13 6.02
CA GLU A 212 7.05 -3.73 5.97
C GLU A 212 8.14 -2.83 5.38
N GLU A 213 9.41 -3.09 5.72
CA GLU A 213 10.55 -2.42 5.09
C GLU A 213 10.56 -2.64 3.57
N LEU A 214 10.35 -3.89 3.12
CA LEU A 214 10.31 -4.23 1.70
C LEU A 214 9.18 -3.49 0.99
N MET A 215 7.98 -3.54 1.56
CA MET A 215 6.84 -2.85 0.98
C MET A 215 7.01 -1.34 0.97
N GLU A 216 7.60 -0.75 2.01
CA GLU A 216 7.93 0.68 2.03
C GLU A 216 8.79 1.05 0.81
N ILE A 217 9.82 0.26 0.50
CA ILE A 217 10.66 0.48 -0.70
C ILE A 217 9.85 0.36 -1.98
N VAL A 218 9.04 -0.69 -2.12
CA VAL A 218 8.20 -0.94 -3.31
C VAL A 218 7.18 0.18 -3.55
N PHE A 219 6.74 0.85 -2.50
CA PHE A 219 5.80 1.96 -2.61
C PHE A 219 6.45 3.32 -2.84
N LEU A 220 7.78 3.44 -2.73
CA LEU A 220 8.52 4.65 -3.04
C LEU A 220 8.89 4.66 -4.53
N GLU A 221 8.77 5.82 -5.19
CA GLU A 221 9.12 5.96 -6.61
C GLU A 221 10.62 5.76 -6.89
N GLU A 222 11.49 6.10 -5.93
CA GLU A 222 12.95 5.92 -5.99
C GLU A 222 13.44 5.07 -4.80
N GLY A 223 13.02 3.80 -4.77
CA GLY A 223 13.42 2.85 -3.73
C GLY A 223 14.89 2.41 -3.82
N ASP A 224 15.49 2.05 -2.68
CA ASP A 224 16.81 1.39 -2.63
C ASP A 224 16.69 -0.06 -3.13
N ILE A 225 16.96 -0.27 -4.42
CA ILE A 225 16.82 -1.56 -5.10
C ILE A 225 17.67 -2.65 -4.44
N SER A 226 18.93 -2.35 -4.09
CA SER A 226 19.82 -3.35 -3.48
C SER A 226 19.33 -3.76 -2.10
N ARG A 227 18.78 -2.80 -1.33
CA ARG A 227 18.12 -3.11 -0.07
C ARG A 227 16.88 -4.00 -0.27
N ALA A 228 16.04 -3.70 -1.27
CA ALA A 228 14.87 -4.53 -1.59
C ALA A 228 15.27 -5.96 -2.00
N VAL A 229 16.26 -6.11 -2.88
CA VAL A 229 16.78 -7.42 -3.31
C VAL A 229 17.29 -8.23 -2.12
N THR A 230 18.03 -7.59 -1.21
CA THR A 230 18.48 -8.24 0.03
C THR A 230 17.29 -8.71 0.88
N LEU A 231 16.28 -7.84 1.05
CA LEU A 231 15.09 -8.14 1.85
C LEU A 231 14.25 -9.29 1.29
N LEU A 232 14.21 -9.50 -0.04
CA LEU A 232 13.50 -10.64 -0.64
C LEU A 232 13.96 -11.98 -0.06
N SER A 233 15.24 -12.13 0.25
CA SER A 233 15.77 -13.36 0.87
C SER A 233 15.50 -13.50 2.37
N GLU A 234 15.02 -12.44 3.03
CA GLU A 234 14.77 -12.40 4.48
C GLU A 234 13.27 -12.38 4.84
N VAL A 235 12.40 -12.16 3.85
CA VAL A 235 10.96 -11.94 4.05
C VAL A 235 10.19 -13.27 4.12
N ASP A 236 9.19 -13.30 4.99
CA ASP A 236 8.15 -14.32 4.99
C ASP A 236 7.01 -13.89 4.04
N TYR A 237 6.93 -14.53 2.87
CA TYR A 237 5.95 -14.19 1.83
C TYR A 237 4.49 -14.44 2.27
N ASP A 238 4.23 -15.48 3.08
CA ASP A 238 2.90 -15.73 3.63
C ASP A 238 2.49 -14.58 4.57
N ARG A 239 3.45 -14.11 5.38
CA ARG A 239 3.22 -12.94 6.24
C ARG A 239 3.03 -11.67 5.42
N LEU A 240 3.79 -11.47 4.35
CA LEU A 240 3.64 -10.33 3.45
C LEU A 240 2.19 -10.23 2.94
N GLU A 241 1.64 -11.33 2.41
CA GLU A 241 0.25 -11.40 1.95
C GLU A 241 -0.75 -11.18 3.08
N LYS A 242 -0.49 -11.75 4.26
CA LYS A 242 -1.33 -11.53 5.44
C LYS A 242 -1.42 -10.05 5.81
N LEU A 243 -0.33 -9.29 5.68
CA LEU A 243 -0.30 -7.87 6.06
C LEU A 243 -0.82 -6.94 4.96
N TYR A 244 -0.53 -7.25 3.69
CA TYR A 244 -0.78 -6.35 2.56
C TYR A 244 -1.89 -6.80 1.62
N GLY A 245 -2.45 -7.99 1.84
CA GLY A 245 -3.50 -8.60 1.03
C GLY A 245 -2.96 -9.57 -0.02
N GLU A 246 -3.85 -10.43 -0.51
CA GLU A 246 -3.57 -11.38 -1.59
C GLU A 246 -2.97 -10.69 -2.82
N GLY A 247 -1.92 -11.28 -3.40
CA GLY A 247 -1.22 -10.74 -4.57
C GLY A 247 -0.17 -9.67 -4.22
N SER A 248 0.12 -9.44 -2.94
CA SER A 248 1.21 -8.52 -2.56
C SER A 248 2.58 -9.04 -3.00
N VAL A 249 2.81 -10.36 -2.98
CA VAL A 249 4.06 -10.96 -3.48
C VAL A 249 4.22 -10.64 -4.97
N ILE A 250 3.19 -10.94 -5.78
CA ILE A 250 3.16 -10.62 -7.21
C ILE A 250 3.43 -9.13 -7.47
N ARG A 251 2.85 -8.23 -6.67
CA ARG A 251 3.12 -6.79 -6.77
C ARG A 251 4.60 -6.46 -6.58
N VAL A 252 5.25 -7.05 -5.57
CA VAL A 252 6.69 -6.86 -5.34
C VAL A 252 7.48 -7.37 -6.55
N LEU A 253 7.13 -8.53 -7.09
CA LEU A 253 7.82 -9.12 -8.23
C LEU A 253 7.67 -8.29 -9.52
N TYR A 254 6.49 -7.73 -9.77
CA TYR A 254 6.28 -6.79 -10.89
C TYR A 254 7.08 -5.50 -10.70
N TRP A 255 7.09 -4.93 -9.49
CA TRP A 255 7.93 -3.77 -9.22
C TRP A 255 9.40 -4.09 -9.47
N LEU A 256 9.86 -5.28 -9.05
CA LEU A 256 11.24 -5.73 -9.21
C LEU A 256 11.62 -5.92 -10.69
N SER A 257 10.71 -6.44 -11.52
CA SER A 257 10.99 -6.69 -12.94
C SER A 257 11.30 -5.42 -13.74
N ASP A 258 10.82 -4.28 -13.26
CA ASP A 258 11.05 -2.97 -13.87
C ASP A 258 12.37 -2.30 -13.39
N GLN A 259 13.03 -2.84 -12.36
CA GLN A 259 14.21 -2.22 -11.75
C GLN A 259 15.50 -2.45 -12.53
N GLU A 260 16.44 -1.50 -12.40
CA GLU A 260 17.80 -1.59 -12.95
C GLU A 260 18.78 -2.35 -12.06
N ILE A 261 18.72 -3.68 -12.12
CA ILE A 261 19.60 -4.56 -11.33
C ILE A 261 20.84 -4.90 -12.16
N VAL A 262 21.98 -4.29 -11.82
CA VAL A 262 23.27 -4.51 -12.50
C VAL A 262 24.40 -4.90 -11.53
N ASN A 263 24.19 -4.73 -10.23
CA ASN A 263 25.16 -5.11 -9.22
C ASN A 263 25.25 -6.65 -9.11
N ARG A 264 26.47 -7.19 -9.15
CA ARG A 264 26.70 -8.64 -9.15
C ARG A 264 26.16 -9.34 -7.90
N GLU A 265 26.29 -8.74 -6.72
CA GLU A 265 25.79 -9.31 -5.48
C GLU A 265 24.26 -9.40 -5.47
N ASP A 266 23.56 -8.38 -5.99
CA ASP A 266 22.11 -8.41 -6.16
C ASP A 266 21.68 -9.49 -7.17
N ILE A 267 22.39 -9.62 -8.30
CA ILE A 267 22.12 -10.68 -9.30
C ILE A 267 22.28 -12.08 -8.70
N LEU A 268 23.30 -12.27 -7.84
CA LEU A 268 23.49 -13.55 -7.15
C LEU A 268 22.29 -13.90 -6.25
N ILE A 269 21.76 -12.92 -5.53
CA ILE A 269 20.58 -13.12 -4.68
C ILE A 269 19.39 -13.51 -5.55
N LEU A 270 19.15 -12.84 -6.68
CA LEU A 270 18.06 -13.21 -7.59
C LEU A 270 18.19 -14.66 -8.11
N ILE A 271 19.40 -15.08 -8.49
CA ILE A 271 19.64 -16.46 -8.96
C ILE A 271 19.35 -17.47 -7.84
N ASP A 272 19.69 -17.13 -6.59
CA ASP A 272 19.46 -18.01 -5.44
C ASP A 272 17.96 -18.17 -5.15
N LEU A 273 17.17 -17.08 -5.31
CA LEU A 273 15.72 -17.03 -5.06
C LEU A 273 14.86 -17.75 -6.14
N MET A 274 15.45 -18.23 -7.23
CA MET A 274 14.67 -18.84 -8.32
C MET A 274 13.82 -20.04 -7.91
N ASP A 275 14.18 -20.73 -6.83
CA ASP A 275 13.44 -21.92 -6.37
C ASP A 275 12.30 -21.56 -5.40
N ASP A 276 12.19 -20.30 -4.98
CA ASP A 276 11.25 -19.86 -3.95
C ASP A 276 9.86 -19.54 -4.51
N PHE A 277 9.74 -19.40 -5.84
CA PHE A 277 8.49 -19.01 -6.50
C PHE A 277 7.93 -20.14 -7.37
N LEU A 278 6.60 -20.28 -7.36
CA LEU A 278 5.87 -21.28 -8.14
C LEU A 278 4.68 -20.64 -8.86
N GLY A 279 4.18 -21.29 -9.91
CA GLY A 279 2.97 -20.84 -10.59
C GLY A 279 3.12 -19.45 -11.21
N GLU A 280 2.20 -18.53 -10.91
CA GLU A 280 2.21 -17.17 -11.46
C GLU A 280 3.43 -16.36 -11.00
N GLU A 281 3.81 -16.47 -9.73
CA GLU A 281 4.96 -15.78 -9.16
C GLU A 281 6.26 -16.17 -9.88
N TYR A 282 6.40 -17.44 -10.23
CA TYR A 282 7.54 -17.95 -11.00
C TYR A 282 7.67 -17.19 -12.33
N PHE A 283 6.58 -17.07 -13.10
CA PHE A 283 6.62 -16.40 -14.41
C PHE A 283 6.97 -14.91 -14.30
N VAL A 284 6.47 -14.22 -13.27
CA VAL A 284 6.84 -12.80 -13.02
C VAL A 284 8.31 -12.70 -12.59
N PHE A 285 8.77 -13.63 -11.75
CA PHE A 285 10.15 -13.63 -11.28
C PHE A 285 11.16 -13.90 -12.40
N ILE A 286 10.91 -14.86 -13.28
CA ILE A 286 11.84 -15.16 -14.38
C ILE A 286 11.92 -14.03 -15.42
N GLU A 287 10.88 -13.20 -15.56
CA GLU A 287 10.99 -11.95 -16.34
C GLU A 287 12.02 -11.00 -15.71
N THR A 288 12.10 -10.92 -14.37
CA THR A 288 13.17 -10.16 -13.70
C THR A 288 14.54 -10.75 -14.05
N ILE A 289 14.71 -12.07 -13.99
CA ILE A 289 15.95 -12.76 -14.37
C ILE A 289 16.33 -12.44 -15.83
N GLY A 290 15.37 -12.51 -16.75
CA GLY A 290 15.56 -12.20 -18.16
C GLY A 290 15.95 -10.74 -18.41
N ASN A 291 15.28 -9.80 -17.76
CA ASN A 291 15.58 -8.37 -17.87
C ASN A 291 16.99 -8.06 -17.34
N THR A 292 17.36 -8.63 -16.20
CA THR A 292 18.71 -8.52 -15.63
C THR A 292 19.77 -9.12 -16.58
N TYR A 293 19.50 -10.29 -17.18
CA TYR A 293 20.38 -10.90 -18.17
C TYR A 293 20.58 -10.01 -19.40
N ILE A 294 19.50 -9.51 -20.01
CA ILE A 294 19.56 -8.66 -21.20
C ILE A 294 20.34 -7.37 -20.92
N ARG A 295 20.16 -6.77 -19.74
CA ARG A 295 20.73 -5.47 -19.39
C ARG A 295 22.26 -5.52 -19.27
N ASP A 296 22.80 -6.54 -18.62
CA ASP A 296 24.26 -6.74 -18.50
C ASP A 296 24.64 -8.23 -18.47
N LYS A 297 24.76 -8.82 -19.67
CA LYS A 297 25.10 -10.24 -19.85
C LYS A 297 26.43 -10.63 -19.21
N ILE A 298 27.41 -9.72 -19.23
CA ILE A 298 28.74 -10.00 -18.68
C ILE A 298 28.67 -10.09 -17.15
N GLN A 299 28.04 -9.12 -16.48
CA GLN A 299 27.87 -9.19 -15.02
C GLN A 299 26.97 -10.35 -14.61
N PHE A 300 25.92 -10.63 -15.37
CA PHE A 300 25.05 -11.78 -15.13
C PHE A 300 25.81 -13.10 -15.19
N ILE A 301 26.65 -13.32 -16.21
CA ILE A 301 27.47 -14.53 -16.33
C ILE A 301 28.51 -14.62 -15.21
N LYS A 302 29.11 -13.48 -14.81
CA LYS A 302 30.01 -13.42 -13.66
C LYS A 302 29.30 -13.89 -12.38
N ALA A 303 28.09 -13.40 -12.11
CA ALA A 303 27.26 -13.85 -11.00
C ALA A 303 26.97 -15.35 -11.11
N LEU A 304 26.39 -15.80 -12.23
CA LEU A 304 26.00 -17.18 -12.46
C LEU A 304 27.16 -18.19 -12.30
N SER A 305 28.39 -17.80 -12.66
CA SER A 305 29.58 -18.64 -12.48
C SER A 305 29.90 -19.00 -11.02
N HIS A 306 29.30 -18.31 -10.05
CA HIS A 306 29.39 -18.60 -8.61
C HIS A 306 28.27 -19.54 -8.12
N ARG A 307 27.32 -19.90 -8.98
CA ARG A 307 26.22 -20.85 -8.76
C ARG A 307 26.12 -21.84 -9.93
N PRO A 308 27.15 -22.66 -10.18
CA PRO A 308 27.14 -23.60 -11.31
C PRO A 308 25.95 -24.56 -11.30
N GLU A 309 25.45 -24.92 -10.13
CA GLU A 309 24.24 -25.74 -9.93
C GLU A 309 22.94 -25.06 -10.39
N LYS A 310 22.94 -23.73 -10.57
CA LYS A 310 21.79 -22.94 -11.02
C LYS A 310 21.77 -22.70 -12.52
N ILE A 311 22.85 -23.01 -13.25
CA ILE A 311 22.96 -22.73 -14.70
C ILE A 311 21.81 -23.34 -15.50
N GLU A 312 21.49 -24.61 -15.24
CA GLU A 312 20.42 -25.32 -15.94
C GLU A 312 19.05 -24.69 -15.66
N TYR A 313 18.76 -24.33 -14.40
CA TYR A 313 17.51 -23.66 -14.01
C TYR A 313 17.37 -22.27 -14.65
N VAL A 314 18.45 -21.50 -14.70
CA VAL A 314 18.47 -20.20 -15.39
C VAL A 314 18.23 -20.38 -16.88
N ALA A 315 18.85 -21.40 -17.50
CA ALA A 315 18.63 -21.70 -18.91
C ALA A 315 17.15 -22.00 -19.20
N TYR A 316 16.50 -22.81 -18.36
CA TYR A 316 15.07 -23.10 -18.47
C TYR A 316 14.22 -21.85 -18.29
N ALA A 317 14.49 -21.04 -17.27
CA ALA A 317 13.78 -19.78 -17.04
C ALA A 317 13.86 -18.82 -18.23
N LEU A 318 15.06 -18.66 -18.82
CA LEU A 318 15.23 -17.84 -20.02
C LEU A 318 14.49 -18.43 -21.23
N ASN A 319 14.41 -19.76 -21.32
CA ASN A 319 13.68 -20.45 -22.39
C ASN A 319 12.17 -20.28 -22.27
N ASP A 320 11.63 -20.37 -21.05
CA ASP A 320 10.20 -20.21 -20.75
C ASP A 320 9.68 -18.82 -21.16
N ILE A 321 10.52 -17.78 -21.05
CA ILE A 321 10.20 -16.42 -21.52
C ILE A 321 10.66 -16.13 -22.96
N HIS A 322 11.13 -17.15 -23.68
CA HIS A 322 11.62 -17.06 -25.05
C HIS A 322 12.61 -15.90 -25.25
N ILE A 323 13.65 -15.81 -24.40
CA ILE A 323 14.53 -14.63 -24.34
C ILE A 323 15.11 -14.24 -25.71
N TYR A 324 15.41 -15.21 -26.57
CA TYR A 324 15.99 -14.99 -27.90
C TYR A 324 14.98 -14.69 -29.00
N ASP A 325 13.68 -14.74 -28.71
CA ASP A 325 12.65 -14.24 -29.60
C ASP A 325 12.39 -12.73 -29.37
N LYS A 326 12.93 -12.16 -28.27
CA LYS A 326 12.86 -10.72 -27.97
C LYS A 326 13.75 -9.92 -28.95
N GLU A 327 13.31 -8.72 -29.29
CA GLU A 327 14.01 -7.86 -30.25
C GLU A 327 15.45 -7.56 -29.80
N GLY A 328 16.40 -7.68 -30.73
CA GLY A 328 17.81 -7.41 -30.49
C GLY A 328 18.56 -8.48 -29.70
N GLN A 329 17.94 -9.64 -29.42
CA GLN A 329 18.60 -10.77 -28.78
C GLN A 329 19.01 -11.83 -29.81
N SER A 330 20.23 -12.37 -29.68
CA SER A 330 20.74 -13.40 -30.56
C SER A 330 21.66 -14.35 -29.81
N MET A 331 21.29 -15.63 -29.80
CA MET A 331 22.08 -16.69 -29.16
C MET A 331 23.49 -16.80 -29.75
N PHE A 332 23.63 -16.59 -31.06
CA PHE A 332 24.93 -16.66 -31.74
C PHE A 332 25.81 -15.46 -31.40
N GLU A 333 25.23 -14.27 -31.30
CA GLU A 333 25.97 -13.06 -30.89
C GLU A 333 26.41 -13.17 -29.43
N ASP A 334 25.55 -13.69 -28.55
CA ASP A 334 25.89 -13.90 -27.15
C ASP A 334 26.98 -14.95 -26.98
N LEU A 335 26.91 -16.07 -27.71
CA LEU A 335 27.96 -17.09 -27.68
C LEU A 335 29.31 -16.52 -28.15
N ASP A 336 29.32 -15.73 -29.23
CA ASP A 336 30.54 -15.07 -29.73
C ASP A 336 31.09 -14.06 -28.71
N MET A 337 30.20 -13.23 -28.12
CA MET A 337 30.54 -12.30 -27.04
C MET A 337 31.20 -13.03 -25.88
N ILE A 338 30.65 -14.16 -25.43
CA ILE A 338 31.17 -14.93 -24.29
C ILE A 338 32.55 -15.51 -24.59
N VAL A 339 32.71 -16.18 -25.74
CA VAL A 339 33.96 -16.85 -26.12
C VAL A 339 35.09 -15.83 -26.26
N ASN A 340 34.81 -14.68 -26.88
CA ASN A 340 35.79 -13.66 -27.20
C ASN A 340 35.95 -12.57 -26.13
N SER A 341 35.20 -12.61 -25.03
CA SER A 341 35.29 -11.59 -23.97
C SER A 341 36.64 -11.62 -23.25
N ASP A 342 37.27 -10.46 -23.10
CA ASP A 342 38.43 -10.25 -22.22
C ASP A 342 38.02 -9.94 -20.76
N GLU A 343 36.72 -9.71 -20.53
CA GLU A 343 36.17 -9.38 -19.21
C GLU A 343 35.78 -10.62 -18.39
N LEU A 344 35.73 -11.79 -19.03
CA LEU A 344 35.37 -13.06 -18.42
C LEU A 344 36.61 -13.96 -18.27
N THR A 345 36.75 -14.56 -17.09
CA THR A 345 37.69 -15.65 -16.84
C THR A 345 37.25 -16.93 -17.54
N GLU A 346 38.15 -17.90 -17.74
CA GLU A 346 37.80 -19.20 -18.35
C GLU A 346 36.67 -19.95 -17.62
N LYS A 347 36.57 -19.78 -16.29
CA LYS A 347 35.48 -20.36 -15.50
C LYS A 347 34.14 -19.69 -15.83
N GLU A 348 34.14 -18.36 -15.92
CA GLU A 348 32.94 -17.59 -16.26
C GLU A 348 32.52 -17.81 -17.72
N LYS A 349 33.48 -17.89 -18.65
CA LYS A 349 33.21 -18.28 -20.04
C LYS A 349 32.54 -19.64 -20.13
N ARG A 350 33.04 -20.63 -19.38
CA ARG A 350 32.42 -21.95 -19.33
C ARG A 350 30.97 -21.87 -18.81
N ALA A 351 30.71 -21.12 -17.74
CA ALA A 351 29.36 -20.95 -17.23
C ALA A 351 28.41 -20.31 -18.27
N GLY A 352 28.88 -19.29 -18.99
CA GLY A 352 28.12 -18.67 -20.09
C GLY A 352 27.86 -19.63 -21.26
N ILE A 353 28.87 -20.41 -21.67
CA ILE A 353 28.71 -21.41 -22.73
C ILE A 353 27.71 -22.51 -22.31
N ASP A 354 27.81 -22.99 -21.06
CA ASP A 354 26.91 -24.00 -20.51
C ASP A 354 25.47 -23.48 -20.47
N LEU A 355 25.26 -22.22 -20.04
CA LEU A 355 23.95 -21.55 -20.07
C LEU A 355 23.31 -21.59 -21.48
N ILE A 356 24.06 -21.18 -22.51
CA ILE A 356 23.59 -21.19 -23.91
C ILE A 356 23.28 -22.61 -24.38
N ASN A 357 24.13 -23.59 -24.05
CA ASN A 357 23.94 -24.98 -24.44
C ASN A 357 22.68 -25.58 -23.81
N TYR A 358 22.46 -25.35 -22.51
CA TYR A 358 21.24 -25.80 -21.84
C TYR A 358 20.00 -25.14 -22.45
N TYR A 359 20.04 -23.83 -22.70
CA TYR A 359 18.93 -23.12 -23.35
C TYR A 359 18.59 -23.75 -24.71
N ALA A 360 19.61 -24.00 -25.55
CA ALA A 360 19.42 -24.56 -26.88
C ALA A 360 18.84 -25.99 -26.84
N ALA A 361 19.20 -26.77 -25.81
CA ALA A 361 18.67 -28.11 -25.60
C ALA A 361 17.19 -28.13 -25.16
N CYS A 362 16.65 -27.02 -24.65
CA CYS A 362 15.24 -26.91 -24.25
C CYS A 362 14.29 -26.86 -25.45
N GLY A 363 14.77 -26.35 -26.59
CA GLY A 363 13.99 -26.20 -27.82
C GLY A 363 13.94 -27.44 -28.72
N THR A 364 14.56 -28.55 -28.30
CA THR A 364 14.58 -29.84 -29.02
C THR A 364 13.79 -30.90 -28.28
#